data_AF-A0A3C0IS48-F1
#
_entry.id   AF-A0A3C0IS48-F1
#
_cell.length_a   1.000
_cell.length_b   1.000
_cell.length_c   1.000
_cell.angle_alpha   90.00
_cell.angle_beta   90.00
_cell.angle_gamma   90.00
#
_symmetry.space_group_name_H-M   'P 1'
#
loop_
_entity.id
_entity.type
_entity.pdbx_description
1 polymer ?
#
loop_
_entity_poly.entity_id
_entity_poly.type
_entity_poly.pdbx_seq_one_letter_code
_entity_poly.pdbx_strand_id
1 'polypeptide(L)'
;MFEKNIEPFFRSAISTDLLSNGYFGNLNRVPSPTSIYNTTSYKGVLEWLKDYQAAGVLPANQAFNISNVNLRDNPATALAVLDSAYNKQNLLMRNMAPADKAFYVSQNIVDGLENYYRSLGQTTPNLIAQYQNGVKVYAHNNIIILVEPLFEPILAELSNNPNAALCILTLRGNFSYGYDSLYGEGENLDEAFRLWYDDKELSWYYQMFLKAGTQVALPEHVVYGITAF
;
A
#
# COMPACT_ATOMS: atom_id res chain seq x y z
N MET A 1 -11.96 28.65 11.12
CA MET A 1 -12.34 28.14 9.77
C MET A 1 -11.11 27.55 9.07
N PHE A 2 -9.98 28.25 9.06
CA PHE A 2 -8.68 27.74 8.60
C PHE A 2 -8.24 26.45 9.32
N GLU A 3 -8.09 26.48 10.66
CA GLU A 3 -7.67 25.33 11.48
C GLU A 3 -8.63 24.12 11.41
N LYS A 4 -9.94 24.36 11.21
CA LYS A 4 -10.96 23.30 11.19
C LYS A 4 -11.14 22.62 9.83
N ASN A 5 -10.88 23.31 8.72
CA ASN A 5 -11.21 22.83 7.38
C ASN A 5 -10.00 22.77 6.44
N ILE A 6 -9.08 23.74 6.55
CA ILE A 6 -7.98 23.94 5.61
C ILE A 6 -6.76 23.10 6.03
N GLU A 7 -6.37 23.16 7.30
CA GLU A 7 -5.23 22.38 7.80
C GLU A 7 -5.45 20.85 7.70
N PRO A 8 -6.60 20.29 8.09
CA PRO A 8 -6.83 18.84 7.96
C PRO A 8 -6.82 18.37 6.50
N PHE A 9 -7.30 19.22 5.58
CA PHE A 9 -7.26 18.94 4.15
C PHE A 9 -5.81 18.79 3.66
N PHE A 10 -4.94 19.75 3.95
CA PHE A 10 -3.54 19.68 3.51
C PHE A 10 -2.78 18.52 4.17
N ARG A 11 -3.01 18.25 5.46
CA ARG A 11 -2.42 17.08 6.13
C ARG A 11 -2.82 15.77 5.45
N SER A 12 -4.10 15.63 5.07
CA SER A 12 -4.59 14.45 4.35
C SER A 12 -3.97 14.33 2.95
N ALA A 13 -3.88 15.44 2.21
CA ALA A 13 -3.27 15.49 0.88
C ALA A 13 -1.79 15.09 0.92
N ILE A 14 -1.01 15.68 1.84
CA ILE A 14 0.40 15.35 2.05
C ILE A 14 0.57 13.86 2.40
N SER A 15 -0.24 13.34 3.34
CA SER A 15 -0.16 11.93 3.71
C SER A 15 -0.46 11.01 2.54
N THR A 16 -1.39 11.40 1.66
CA THR A 16 -1.74 10.62 0.47
C THR A 16 -0.57 10.58 -0.50
N ASP A 17 0.06 11.72 -0.80
CA ASP A 17 1.23 11.81 -1.69
C ASP A 17 2.46 11.07 -1.16
N LEU A 18 2.65 11.10 0.17
CA LEU A 18 3.71 10.35 0.83
C LEU A 18 3.48 8.85 0.71
N LEU A 19 2.27 8.37 1.02
CA LEU A 19 1.97 6.94 0.95
C LEU A 19 1.95 6.42 -0.49
N SER A 20 1.45 7.20 -1.45
CA SER A 20 1.42 6.82 -2.86
C SER A 20 2.83 6.64 -3.41
N ASN A 21 3.74 7.58 -3.16
CA ASN A 21 5.16 7.40 -3.51
C ASN A 21 5.82 6.29 -2.68
N GLY A 22 5.48 6.20 -1.39
CA GLY A 22 5.99 5.21 -0.46
C GLY A 22 5.89 3.80 -1.01
N TYR A 23 4.72 3.43 -1.52
CA TYR A 23 4.47 2.11 -2.09
C TYR A 23 4.75 2.00 -3.58
N PHE A 24 4.34 3.00 -4.38
CA PHE A 24 4.28 2.91 -5.85
C PHE A 24 5.28 3.81 -6.58
N GLY A 25 6.10 4.55 -5.84
CA GLY A 25 7.07 5.50 -6.37
C GLY A 25 8.02 4.87 -7.40
N ASN A 26 8.15 5.50 -8.57
CA ASN A 26 9.08 5.09 -9.61
C ASN A 26 9.65 6.34 -10.30
N LEU A 27 10.96 6.56 -10.13
CA LEU A 27 11.68 7.73 -10.69
C LEU A 27 11.73 7.76 -12.22
N ASN A 28 11.55 6.61 -12.87
CA ASN A 28 11.56 6.48 -14.32
C ASN A 28 10.15 6.61 -14.93
N ARG A 29 9.10 6.69 -14.09
CA ARG A 29 7.73 6.83 -14.57
C ARG A 29 7.49 8.27 -15.03
N VAL A 30 7.03 8.42 -16.27
CA VAL A 30 6.62 9.72 -16.80
C VAL A 30 5.30 10.12 -16.13
N PRO A 31 5.25 11.24 -15.38
CA PRO A 31 4.01 11.68 -14.74
C PRO A 31 2.98 12.08 -15.80
N SER A 32 1.75 11.56 -15.68
CA SER A 32 0.63 12.00 -16.51
C SER A 32 0.16 13.39 -16.03
N PRO A 33 -0.20 14.32 -16.94
CA PRO A 33 -0.84 15.59 -16.56
C PRO A 33 -2.17 15.40 -15.81
N THR A 34 -2.78 14.22 -15.92
CA THR A 34 -4.06 13.87 -15.27
C THR A 34 -3.90 12.94 -14.07
N SER A 35 -2.67 12.63 -13.65
CA SER A 35 -2.43 11.75 -12.50
C SER A 35 -2.98 12.39 -11.23
N ILE A 36 -3.78 11.64 -10.49
CA ILE A 36 -4.35 12.08 -9.21
C ILE A 36 -3.34 11.85 -8.10
N TYR A 37 -2.54 10.78 -8.22
CA TYR A 37 -1.56 10.38 -7.21
C TYR A 37 -0.14 10.69 -7.63
N ASN A 38 0.63 11.29 -6.72
CA ASN A 38 2.06 11.43 -6.91
C ASN A 38 2.75 10.07 -6.74
N THR A 39 3.40 9.57 -7.78
CA THR A 39 4.08 8.27 -7.76
C THR A 39 5.43 8.28 -8.47
N THR A 40 6.06 9.46 -8.59
CA THR A 40 7.27 9.68 -9.39
C THR A 40 8.40 10.38 -8.63
N SER A 41 8.20 10.69 -7.35
CA SER A 41 9.12 11.55 -6.58
C SER A 41 10.31 10.80 -5.98
N TYR A 42 10.12 9.54 -5.58
CA TYR A 42 11.20 8.67 -5.10
C TYR A 42 10.86 7.20 -5.35
N LYS A 43 11.83 6.32 -5.14
CA LYS A 43 11.66 4.89 -5.34
C LYS A 43 10.82 4.28 -4.21
N GLY A 44 9.68 3.70 -4.55
CA GLY A 44 8.74 3.06 -3.64
C GLY A 44 9.05 1.59 -3.34
N VAL A 45 8.29 1.01 -2.41
CA VAL A 45 8.44 -0.39 -1.98
C VAL A 45 8.35 -1.36 -3.15
N LEU A 46 7.38 -1.20 -4.07
CA LEU A 46 7.22 -2.13 -5.19
C LEU A 46 8.40 -2.11 -6.16
N GLU A 47 8.99 -0.94 -6.40
CA GLU A 47 10.18 -0.83 -7.25
C GLU A 47 11.40 -1.46 -6.54
N TRP A 48 11.52 -1.31 -5.22
CA TRP A 48 12.53 -2.05 -4.45
C TRP A 48 12.33 -3.56 -4.54
N LEU A 49 11.10 -4.07 -4.40
CA LEU A 49 10.82 -5.49 -4.52
C LEU A 49 11.16 -6.04 -5.92
N LYS A 50 10.87 -5.28 -6.98
CA LYS A 50 11.29 -5.63 -8.35
C LYS A 50 12.81 -5.72 -8.48
N ASP A 51 13.54 -4.75 -7.93
CA ASP A 51 15.01 -4.77 -7.97
C ASP A 51 15.59 -5.93 -7.15
N TYR A 52 15.03 -6.22 -5.97
CA TYR A 52 15.45 -7.38 -5.18
C TYR A 52 15.14 -8.71 -5.85
N GLN A 53 14.03 -8.80 -6.59
CA GLN A 53 13.72 -9.97 -7.40
C GLN A 53 14.70 -10.13 -8.57
N ALA A 54 15.02 -9.03 -9.28
CA ALA A 54 15.99 -9.03 -10.37
C ALA A 54 17.41 -9.39 -9.89
N ALA A 55 17.78 -8.94 -8.69
CA ALA A 55 19.04 -9.29 -8.03
C ALA A 55 19.07 -10.70 -7.43
N GLY A 56 17.94 -11.42 -7.39
CA GLY A 56 17.81 -12.75 -6.80
C GLY A 56 17.81 -12.79 -5.27
N VAL A 57 17.76 -11.64 -4.60
CA VAL A 57 17.64 -11.53 -3.13
C VAL A 57 16.24 -11.92 -2.67
N LEU A 58 15.22 -11.53 -3.43
CA LEU A 58 13.85 -12.01 -3.29
C LEU A 58 13.64 -13.17 -4.29
N PRO A 59 13.50 -14.42 -3.81
CA PRO A 59 13.26 -15.57 -4.67
C PRO A 59 12.01 -15.40 -5.55
N ALA A 60 12.13 -15.73 -6.84
CA ALA A 60 11.04 -15.56 -7.80
C ALA A 60 9.76 -16.35 -7.44
N ASN A 61 9.89 -17.44 -6.70
CA ASN A 61 8.74 -18.22 -6.23
C ASN A 61 7.95 -17.52 -5.10
N GLN A 62 8.49 -16.44 -4.50
CA GLN A 62 7.82 -15.55 -3.55
C GLN A 62 7.05 -14.41 -4.24
N ALA A 63 7.15 -14.29 -5.56
CA ALA A 63 6.26 -13.46 -6.37
C ALA A 63 5.16 -14.32 -7.03
N PHE A 64 3.99 -13.73 -7.28
CA PHE A 64 2.94 -14.34 -8.09
C PHE A 64 2.04 -13.30 -8.76
N ASN A 65 1.32 -13.72 -9.80
CA ASN A 65 0.37 -12.86 -10.48
C ASN A 65 -1.02 -13.05 -9.89
N ILE A 66 -1.70 -11.94 -9.58
CA ILE A 66 -3.13 -11.96 -9.26
C ILE A 66 -3.91 -11.87 -10.58
N SER A 67 -4.92 -12.73 -10.74
CA SER A 67 -5.74 -12.73 -11.95
C SER A 67 -6.47 -11.40 -12.13
N ASN A 68 -6.63 -10.98 -13.39
CA ASN A 68 -7.37 -9.77 -13.73
C ASN A 68 -8.88 -10.04 -13.74
N VAL A 69 -9.44 -10.35 -12.58
CA VAL A 69 -10.88 -10.55 -12.37
C VAL A 69 -11.35 -9.67 -11.24
N ASN A 70 -12.63 -9.30 -11.23
CA ASN A 70 -13.21 -8.64 -10.06
C ASN A 70 -13.25 -9.64 -8.90
N LEU A 71 -12.38 -9.46 -7.91
CA LEU A 71 -12.28 -10.33 -6.73
C LEU A 71 -13.55 -10.31 -5.86
N ARG A 72 -14.34 -9.23 -5.94
CA ARG A 72 -15.64 -9.12 -5.25
C ARG A 72 -16.68 -10.09 -5.80
N ASP A 73 -16.62 -10.34 -7.11
CA ASP A 73 -17.50 -11.26 -7.84
C ASP A 73 -16.91 -12.67 -7.95
N ASN A 74 -15.64 -12.85 -7.59
CA ASN A 74 -14.92 -14.13 -7.62
C ASN A 74 -14.34 -14.47 -6.22
N PRO A 75 -15.20 -14.74 -5.21
CA PRO A 75 -14.76 -14.85 -3.81
C PRO A 75 -13.72 -15.95 -3.54
N ALA A 76 -13.82 -17.09 -4.25
CA ALA A 76 -12.84 -18.17 -4.14
C ALA A 76 -11.43 -17.75 -4.61
N THR A 77 -11.36 -16.84 -5.58
CA THR A 77 -10.09 -16.30 -6.07
C THR A 77 -9.46 -15.38 -5.02
N ALA A 78 -10.27 -14.60 -4.30
CA ALA A 78 -9.78 -13.74 -3.22
C ALA A 78 -9.12 -14.55 -2.09
N LEU A 79 -9.73 -15.67 -1.67
CA LEU A 79 -9.11 -16.60 -0.72
C LEU A 79 -7.81 -17.20 -1.29
N ALA A 80 -7.82 -17.63 -2.55
CA ALA A 80 -6.66 -18.23 -3.20
C ALA A 80 -5.45 -17.27 -3.30
N VAL A 81 -5.68 -15.95 -3.34
CA VAL A 81 -4.59 -14.94 -3.27
C VAL A 81 -3.88 -15.00 -1.91
N LEU A 82 -4.64 -15.06 -0.82
CA LEU A 82 -4.10 -15.15 0.54
C LEU A 82 -3.40 -16.51 0.77
N ASP A 83 -4.00 -17.60 0.30
CA ASP A 83 -3.39 -18.94 0.34
C ASP A 83 -2.09 -18.98 -0.46
N SER A 84 -2.06 -18.36 -1.64
CA SER A 84 -0.86 -18.30 -2.47
C SER A 84 0.27 -17.57 -1.75
N ALA A 85 -0.03 -16.41 -1.15
CA ALA A 85 0.95 -15.66 -0.38
C ALA A 85 1.43 -16.45 0.85
N TYR A 86 0.52 -17.09 1.60
CA TYR A 86 0.87 -17.92 2.75
C TYR A 86 1.77 -19.10 2.36
N ASN A 87 1.43 -19.82 1.30
CA ASN A 87 2.14 -21.02 0.87
C ASN A 87 3.50 -20.74 0.23
N LYS A 88 3.72 -19.51 -0.26
CA LYS A 88 4.98 -19.07 -0.86
C LYS A 88 5.98 -18.49 0.14
N GLN A 89 5.65 -18.38 1.43
CA GLN A 89 6.61 -17.94 2.46
C GLN A 89 7.89 -18.82 2.45
N ASN A 90 9.05 -18.19 2.64
CA ASN A 90 10.28 -18.93 2.90
C ASN A 90 10.22 -19.66 4.26
N LEU A 91 11.09 -20.66 4.46
CA LEU A 91 11.06 -21.52 5.64
C LEU A 91 11.20 -20.74 6.96
N LEU A 92 12.08 -19.73 6.98
CA LEU A 92 12.32 -18.91 8.15
C LEU A 92 11.08 -18.08 8.52
N MET A 93 10.50 -17.39 7.55
CA MET A 93 9.29 -16.60 7.71
C MET A 93 8.10 -17.47 8.13
N ARG A 94 7.99 -18.68 7.59
CA ARG A 94 6.94 -19.63 7.98
C ARG A 94 7.02 -20.00 9.47
N ASN A 95 8.23 -20.17 9.98
CA ASN A 95 8.50 -20.55 11.38
C ASN A 95 8.36 -19.38 12.38
N MET A 96 8.35 -18.13 11.91
CA MET A 96 8.11 -16.96 12.77
C MET A 96 6.66 -16.93 13.27
N ALA A 97 6.43 -16.27 14.41
CA ALA A 97 5.11 -16.21 15.01
C ALA A 97 4.13 -15.45 14.09
N PRO A 98 2.85 -15.87 14.01
CA PRO A 98 1.86 -15.15 13.21
C PRO A 98 1.68 -13.68 13.59
N ALA A 99 1.92 -13.33 14.86
CA ALA A 99 1.82 -11.96 15.37
C ALA A 99 2.90 -11.00 14.82
N ASP A 100 4.03 -11.55 14.35
CA ASP A 100 5.14 -10.80 13.76
C ASP A 100 4.94 -10.57 12.25
N LYS A 101 3.90 -11.20 11.68
CA LYS A 101 3.58 -11.14 10.25
C LYS A 101 2.32 -10.30 10.02
N ALA A 102 2.22 -9.72 8.84
CA ALA A 102 1.00 -9.06 8.38
C ALA A 102 0.85 -9.21 6.86
N PHE A 103 -0.41 -9.34 6.43
CA PHE A 103 -0.81 -9.10 5.05
C PHE A 103 -1.16 -7.63 4.89
N TYR A 104 -0.61 -6.98 3.86
CA TYR A 104 -1.01 -5.67 3.36
C TYR A 104 -1.72 -5.88 2.04
N VAL A 105 -3.01 -5.57 1.95
CA VAL A 105 -3.84 -5.95 0.81
C VAL A 105 -4.70 -4.80 0.30
N SER A 106 -5.07 -4.87 -0.98
CA SER A 106 -6.13 -4.07 -1.58
C SER A 106 -7.50 -4.41 -0.98
N GLN A 107 -8.41 -3.43 -0.93
CA GLN A 107 -9.76 -3.58 -0.37
C GLN A 107 -10.57 -4.67 -1.08
N ASN A 108 -10.47 -4.76 -2.41
CA ASN A 108 -11.14 -5.81 -3.21
C ASN A 108 -10.84 -7.26 -2.77
N ILE A 109 -9.66 -7.56 -2.22
CA ILE A 109 -9.33 -8.88 -1.68
C ILE A 109 -10.16 -9.17 -0.42
N VAL A 110 -10.28 -8.19 0.48
CA VAL A 110 -11.05 -8.35 1.72
C VAL A 110 -12.55 -8.40 1.45
N ASP A 111 -13.05 -7.58 0.55
CA ASP A 111 -14.46 -7.62 0.12
C ASP A 111 -14.81 -8.99 -0.50
N GLY A 112 -13.93 -9.51 -1.36
CA GLY A 112 -14.07 -10.86 -1.93
C GLY A 112 -14.03 -11.95 -0.86
N LEU A 113 -13.14 -11.82 0.13
CA LEU A 113 -13.06 -12.75 1.26
C LEU A 113 -14.33 -12.73 2.12
N GLU A 114 -14.89 -11.55 2.41
CA GLU A 114 -16.18 -11.46 3.11
C GLU A 114 -17.30 -12.16 2.33
N ASN A 115 -17.38 -11.92 1.01
CA ASN A 115 -18.37 -12.58 0.15
C ASN A 115 -18.20 -14.10 0.14
N TYR A 116 -16.95 -14.59 0.22
CA TYR A 116 -16.66 -16.02 0.30
C TYR A 116 -17.26 -16.61 1.58
N TYR A 117 -17.01 -15.99 2.74
CA TYR A 117 -17.57 -16.46 4.02
C TYR A 117 -19.10 -16.37 4.07
N ARG A 118 -19.68 -15.30 3.52
CA ARG A 118 -21.15 -15.18 3.38
C ARG A 118 -21.72 -16.33 2.54
N SER A 119 -21.04 -16.73 1.47
CA SER A 119 -21.47 -17.85 0.62
C SER A 119 -21.48 -19.20 1.35
N LEU A 120 -20.63 -19.36 2.37
CA LEU A 120 -20.57 -20.55 3.23
C LEU A 120 -21.62 -20.53 4.36
N GLY A 121 -22.54 -19.55 4.37
CA GLY A 121 -23.58 -19.42 5.38
C GLY A 121 -23.16 -18.69 6.65
N GLN A 122 -21.97 -18.06 6.68
CA GLN A 122 -21.57 -17.21 7.79
C GLN A 122 -22.21 -15.82 7.64
N THR A 123 -23.32 -15.60 8.35
CA THR A 123 -24.11 -14.35 8.32
C THR A 123 -23.46 -13.22 9.10
N THR A 124 -22.62 -13.54 10.07
CA THR A 124 -21.59 -12.67 10.62
C THR A 124 -20.27 -13.21 10.07
N PRO A 125 -19.44 -12.42 9.37
CA PRO A 125 -18.10 -12.85 9.04
C PRO A 125 -17.34 -13.05 10.36
N ASN A 126 -17.46 -14.24 10.96
CA ASN A 126 -16.60 -14.75 12.00
C ASN A 126 -15.30 -15.21 11.33
N LEU A 127 -14.66 -14.26 10.61
CA LEU A 127 -13.24 -14.09 10.75
C LEU A 127 -12.95 -14.05 12.25
N ILE A 128 -11.75 -14.40 12.66
CA ILE A 128 -11.31 -14.24 14.04
C ILE A 128 -11.30 -12.73 14.34
N ALA A 129 -12.49 -12.17 14.58
CA ALA A 129 -12.76 -10.81 14.97
C ALA A 129 -12.45 -10.80 16.46
N GLN A 130 -11.16 -10.77 16.77
CA GLN A 130 -10.77 -10.08 17.98
C GLN A 130 -11.20 -8.64 17.75
N TYR A 131 -12.38 -8.28 18.28
CA TYR A 131 -12.79 -6.90 18.44
C TYR A 131 -11.78 -6.25 19.39
N GLN A 132 -10.64 -5.82 18.87
CA GLN A 132 -9.85 -4.80 19.56
C GLN A 132 -10.56 -3.48 19.32
N ASN A 133 -11.23 -2.98 20.36
CA ASN A 133 -11.83 -1.64 20.38
C ASN A 133 -12.88 -1.36 19.28
N GLY A 134 -13.70 -2.36 18.91
CA GLY A 134 -14.81 -2.17 17.97
C GLY A 134 -14.42 -2.10 16.48
N VAL A 135 -13.16 -2.34 16.15
CA VAL A 135 -12.68 -2.41 14.76
C VAL A 135 -12.69 -3.87 14.30
N LYS A 136 -13.25 -4.13 13.11
CA LYS A 136 -13.18 -5.46 12.48
C LYS A 136 -11.74 -5.74 12.08
N VAL A 137 -11.15 -6.80 12.65
CA VAL A 137 -9.82 -7.29 12.29
C VAL A 137 -9.99 -8.53 11.44
N TYR A 138 -9.38 -8.52 10.25
CA TYR A 138 -9.36 -9.68 9.37
C TYR A 138 -8.09 -10.49 9.63
N ALA A 139 -8.18 -11.82 9.56
CA ALA A 139 -7.03 -12.70 9.73
C ALA A 139 -7.11 -13.91 8.82
N HIS A 140 -5.96 -14.37 8.34
CA HIS A 140 -5.80 -15.59 7.57
C HIS A 140 -4.66 -16.41 8.18
N ASN A 141 -4.94 -17.66 8.59
CA ASN A 141 -4.00 -18.52 9.33
C ASN A 141 -3.36 -17.83 10.55
N ASN A 142 -4.18 -17.11 11.33
CA ASN A 142 -3.78 -16.30 12.50
C ASN A 142 -2.83 -15.12 12.21
N ILE A 143 -2.59 -14.79 10.94
CA ILE A 143 -1.84 -13.60 10.52
C ILE A 143 -2.85 -12.50 10.23
N ILE A 144 -2.60 -11.30 10.76
CA ILE A 144 -3.48 -10.14 10.57
C ILE A 144 -3.47 -9.68 9.10
N ILE A 145 -4.63 -9.28 8.60
CA ILE A 145 -4.81 -8.65 7.30
C ILE A 145 -5.10 -7.16 7.53
N LEU A 146 -4.21 -6.33 7.05
CA LEU A 146 -4.28 -4.87 7.04
C LEU A 146 -4.66 -4.44 5.63
N VAL A 147 -5.76 -3.69 5.53
CA VAL A 147 -6.19 -3.13 4.25
C VAL A 147 -5.52 -1.78 4.06
N GLU A 148 -4.85 -1.62 2.93
CA GLU A 148 -4.23 -0.35 2.53
C GLU A 148 -5.18 0.41 1.58
N PRO A 149 -5.84 1.49 2.04
CA PRO A 149 -6.92 2.13 1.28
C PRO A 149 -6.48 2.68 -0.08
N LEU A 150 -5.19 3.02 -0.22
CA LEU A 150 -4.64 3.63 -1.43
C LEU A 150 -4.18 2.61 -2.47
N PHE A 151 -4.07 1.31 -2.13
CA PHE A 151 -3.57 0.31 -3.08
C PHE A 151 -4.48 0.20 -4.30
N GLU A 152 -5.77 -0.03 -4.08
CA GLU A 152 -6.74 -0.22 -5.16
C GLU A 152 -6.87 1.01 -6.09
N PRO A 153 -7.08 2.24 -5.61
CA PRO A 153 -7.23 3.39 -6.50
C PRO A 153 -5.93 3.75 -7.24
N ILE A 154 -4.76 3.63 -6.60
CA ILE A 154 -3.48 3.89 -7.28
C ILE A 154 -3.21 2.83 -8.35
N LEU A 155 -3.42 1.55 -8.03
CA LEU A 155 -3.27 0.47 -9.00
C LEU A 155 -4.22 0.66 -10.18
N ALA A 156 -5.47 1.06 -9.93
CA ALA A 156 -6.43 1.32 -10.99
C ALA A 156 -5.96 2.44 -11.94
N GLU A 157 -5.39 3.54 -11.41
CA GLU A 157 -4.79 4.60 -12.22
C GLU A 157 -3.57 4.08 -13.01
N LEU A 158 -2.64 3.38 -12.35
CA LEU A 158 -1.39 2.94 -12.95
C LEU A 158 -1.57 1.87 -14.03
N SER A 159 -2.57 0.99 -13.86
CA SER A 159 -2.82 -0.14 -14.76
C SER A 159 -3.97 0.08 -15.74
N ASN A 160 -4.70 1.20 -15.62
CA ASN A 160 -6.00 1.41 -16.28
C ASN A 160 -6.99 0.27 -16.05
N ASN A 161 -6.88 -0.41 -14.90
CA ASN A 161 -7.69 -1.57 -14.56
C ASN A 161 -8.34 -1.40 -13.19
N PRO A 162 -9.68 -1.18 -13.13
CA PRO A 162 -10.38 -0.99 -11.85
C PRO A 162 -10.38 -2.23 -10.95
N ASN A 163 -10.00 -3.39 -11.47
CA ASN A 163 -9.93 -4.65 -10.71
C ASN A 163 -8.51 -5.01 -10.27
N ALA A 164 -7.53 -4.13 -10.48
CA ALA A 164 -6.16 -4.39 -10.06
C ALA A 164 -6.05 -4.54 -8.53
N ALA A 165 -5.23 -5.49 -8.11
CA ALA A 165 -5.07 -5.86 -6.72
C ALA A 165 -3.60 -6.05 -6.37
N LEU A 166 -3.27 -5.81 -5.11
CA LEU A 166 -1.96 -6.04 -4.52
C LEU A 166 -2.14 -6.77 -3.19
N CYS A 167 -1.31 -7.77 -2.98
CA CYS A 167 -1.19 -8.51 -1.73
C CYS A 167 0.29 -8.60 -1.39
N ILE A 168 0.68 -8.15 -0.19
CA ILE A 168 2.04 -8.30 0.31
C ILE A 168 1.98 -8.95 1.69
N LEU A 169 2.62 -10.10 1.84
CA LEU A 169 2.84 -10.76 3.11
C LEU A 169 4.30 -10.53 3.52
N THR A 170 4.50 -9.93 4.70
CA THR A 170 5.83 -9.61 5.21
C THR A 170 5.84 -9.60 6.75
N LEU A 171 7.03 -9.48 7.34
CA LEU A 171 7.20 -9.13 8.75
C LEU A 171 6.72 -7.70 9.01
N ARG A 172 6.12 -7.47 10.18
CA ARG A 172 5.70 -6.13 10.63
C ARG A 172 6.93 -5.26 10.83
N GLY A 173 6.90 -4.03 10.30
CA GLY A 173 8.04 -3.11 10.35
C GLY A 173 9.15 -3.41 9.34
N ASN A 174 8.93 -4.34 8.39
CA ASN A 174 9.92 -4.63 7.35
C ASN A 174 10.09 -3.50 6.31
N PHE A 175 9.10 -2.62 6.22
CA PHE A 175 9.17 -1.42 5.40
C PHE A 175 9.63 -0.24 6.26
N SER A 176 10.73 0.37 5.86
CA SER A 176 11.25 1.58 6.47
C SER A 176 10.97 2.77 5.55
N TYR A 177 10.44 3.83 6.13
CA TYR A 177 10.32 5.13 5.49
C TYR A 177 11.25 6.10 6.22
N GLY A 178 12.11 6.78 5.45
CA GLY A 178 13.05 7.76 5.96
C GLY A 178 12.87 9.09 5.27
N TYR A 179 13.04 10.17 6.02
CA TYR A 179 13.08 11.53 5.51
C TYR A 179 14.24 12.29 6.14
N ASP A 180 14.78 13.25 5.42
CA ASP A 180 15.80 14.16 5.92
C ASP A 180 15.12 15.32 6.67
N SER A 181 15.25 15.35 8.00
CA SER A 181 14.62 16.38 8.84
C SER A 181 15.28 17.76 8.70
N LEU A 182 16.46 17.83 8.09
CA LEU A 182 17.21 19.08 7.89
C LEU A 182 17.03 19.66 6.49
N TYR A 183 16.28 18.98 5.62
CA TYR A 183 16.08 19.41 4.24
C TYR A 183 14.95 20.43 4.12
N GLY A 184 15.20 21.50 3.37
CA GLY A 184 14.24 22.52 2.96
C GLY A 184 14.73 23.25 1.70
N GLU A 185 13.80 23.85 0.95
CA GLU A 185 14.11 24.52 -0.33
C GLU A 185 13.67 26.00 -0.38
N GLY A 186 13.19 26.56 0.75
CA GLY A 186 12.85 27.98 0.87
C GLY A 186 14.06 28.92 0.65
N GLU A 187 13.85 30.24 0.74
CA GLU A 187 14.94 31.22 0.51
C GLU A 187 16.16 30.99 1.42
N ASN A 188 15.95 30.42 2.61
CA ASN A 188 17.01 30.05 3.55
C ASN A 188 17.28 28.53 3.62
N LEU A 189 16.72 27.73 2.71
CA LEU A 189 16.80 26.26 2.66
C LEU A 189 16.27 25.55 3.92
N ASP A 190 15.31 26.16 4.62
CA ASP A 190 14.73 25.67 5.87
C ASP A 190 13.21 25.47 5.81
N GLU A 191 12.58 25.77 4.67
CA GLU A 191 11.15 25.55 4.47
C GLU A 191 10.87 24.13 3.94
N ALA A 192 10.21 23.29 4.76
CA ALA A 192 9.72 21.97 4.36
C ALA A 192 8.30 22.02 3.73
N PHE A 193 7.53 23.07 4.02
CA PHE A 193 6.15 23.21 3.55
C PHE A 193 5.76 24.68 3.41
N ARG A 194 5.08 25.01 2.31
CA ARG A 194 4.54 26.34 2.04
C ARG A 194 3.06 26.23 1.71
N LEU A 195 2.25 27.10 2.29
CA LEU A 195 0.82 27.25 2.02
C LEU A 195 0.54 28.73 1.76
N TRP A 196 -0.08 29.03 0.62
CA TRP A 196 -0.46 30.39 0.26
C TRP A 196 -1.80 30.43 -0.46
N TYR A 197 -2.39 31.62 -0.51
CA TYR A 197 -3.60 31.90 -1.27
C TYR A 197 -3.21 32.76 -2.47
N ASP A 198 -3.63 32.38 -3.68
CA ASP A 198 -3.47 33.23 -4.86
C ASP A 198 -4.77 33.98 -5.11
N ASP A 199 -4.72 35.30 -4.93
CA ASP A 199 -5.86 36.20 -5.16
C ASP A 199 -6.31 36.24 -6.63
N LYS A 200 -5.44 35.92 -7.59
CA LYS A 200 -5.79 35.89 -9.02
C LYS A 200 -6.60 34.67 -9.38
N GLU A 201 -6.27 33.53 -8.79
CA GLU A 201 -6.94 32.25 -9.04
C GLU A 201 -8.01 31.92 -7.99
N LEU A 202 -8.17 32.80 -7.00
CA LEU A 202 -9.10 32.66 -5.86
C LEU A 202 -9.01 31.28 -5.21
N SER A 203 -7.78 30.78 -5.06
CA SER A 203 -7.50 29.38 -4.73
C SER A 203 -6.34 29.27 -3.74
N TRP A 204 -6.40 28.23 -2.88
CA TRP A 204 -5.31 27.88 -1.96
C TRP A 204 -4.36 26.89 -2.62
N TYR A 205 -3.06 27.14 -2.49
CA TYR A 205 -1.99 26.32 -3.03
C TYR A 205 -1.08 25.84 -1.91
N TYR A 206 -0.52 24.65 -2.08
CA TYR A 206 0.50 24.14 -1.20
C TYR A 206 1.68 23.61 -2.00
N GLN A 207 2.85 23.67 -1.39
CA GLN A 207 4.06 23.05 -1.90
C GLN A 207 4.79 22.37 -0.76
N MET A 208 5.17 21.11 -0.98
CA MET A 208 5.95 20.32 -0.04
C MET A 208 7.35 20.12 -0.60
N PHE A 209 8.36 20.40 0.21
CA PHE A 209 9.76 20.14 -0.09
C PHE A 209 10.21 18.99 0.78
N LEU A 210 10.57 17.88 0.13
CA LEU A 210 10.86 16.64 0.84
C LEU A 210 12.00 15.89 0.16
N LYS A 211 12.98 15.52 0.98
CA LYS A 211 13.95 14.49 0.64
C LYS A 211 13.62 13.25 1.44
N ALA A 212 12.98 12.28 0.79
CA ALA A 212 12.53 11.04 1.41
C ALA A 212 12.83 9.82 0.54
N GLY A 213 12.75 8.65 1.17
CA GLY A 213 12.85 7.38 0.47
C GLY A 213 12.25 6.25 1.31
N THR A 214 11.94 5.15 0.63
CA THR A 214 11.60 3.89 1.29
C THR A 214 12.70 2.87 1.10
N GLN A 215 12.71 1.86 1.97
CA GLN A 215 13.55 0.69 1.85
C GLN A 215 12.85 -0.53 2.47
N VAL A 216 13.22 -1.72 2.01
CA VAL A 216 12.81 -3.00 2.59
C VAL A 216 13.99 -3.60 3.35
N ALA A 217 13.82 -3.86 4.65
CA ALA A 217 14.92 -4.29 5.52
C ALA A 217 15.33 -5.75 5.27
N LEU A 218 14.35 -6.65 5.14
CA LEU A 218 14.50 -8.09 4.93
C LEU A 218 13.68 -8.51 3.70
N PRO A 219 14.15 -8.19 2.48
CA PRO A 219 13.43 -8.50 1.25
C PRO A 219 13.18 -10.00 1.05
N GLU A 220 14.03 -10.88 1.57
CA GLU A 220 13.85 -12.33 1.53
C GLU A 220 12.61 -12.81 2.32
N HIS A 221 12.13 -12.02 3.28
CA HIS A 221 10.92 -12.30 4.07
C HIS A 221 9.69 -11.56 3.54
N VAL A 222 9.67 -11.28 2.24
CA VAL A 222 8.50 -10.74 1.54
C VAL A 222 7.95 -11.78 0.59
N VAL A 223 6.62 -11.87 0.53
CA VAL A 223 5.89 -12.55 -0.55
C VAL A 223 4.92 -11.53 -1.10
N TYR A 224 4.88 -11.33 -2.42
CA TYR A 224 3.94 -10.38 -2.99
C TYR A 224 3.24 -10.94 -4.23
N GLY A 225 1.99 -10.54 -4.38
CA GLY A 225 1.17 -10.80 -5.56
C GLY A 225 0.60 -9.50 -6.08
N ILE A 226 0.70 -9.27 -7.38
CA ILE A 226 0.15 -8.07 -8.02
C ILE A 226 -0.59 -8.47 -9.30
N THR A 227 -1.68 -7.77 -9.61
CA THR A 227 -2.30 -7.88 -10.94
C THR A 227 -1.30 -7.36 -11.97
N ALA A 228 -1.05 -8.12 -13.04
CA ALA A 228 -0.11 -7.71 -14.08
C ALA A 228 -0.61 -6.44 -14.81
N PHE A 229 0.30 -5.49 -15.04
CA PHE A 229 0.10 -4.29 -15.86
C PHE A 229 1.40 -3.85 -16.50
#